data_AF-A0A845SJC4-F1
#
_entry.id   AF-A0A845SJC4-F1
#
_cell.length_a   1.000
_cell.length_b   1.000
_cell.length_c   1.000
_cell.angle_alpha   90.00
_cell.angle_beta   90.00
_cell.angle_gamma   90.00
#
_symmetry.space_group_name_H-M   'P 1'
#
loop_
_entity.id
_entity.type
_entity.pdbx_description
1 polymer ?
#
loop_
_entity_poly.entity_id
_entity_poly.type
_entity_poly.pdbx_seq_one_letter_code
_entity_poly.pdbx_strand_id
1 'polypeptide(L)'
;MIIILSMMSAGCGVLEGKPVAPPAPTGQAQEISRDQAGTLTMIGRVSALERGSPMDAEDSIRAQANARRAGYYQIIMLSEDFSPGIWRAEAILYR
;
A
#
# COMPACT_ATOMS: atom_id res chain seq x y z
N MET A 1 27.17 6.95 -36.26
CA MET A 1 26.05 6.19 -35.67
C MET A 1 26.06 6.47 -34.17
N ILE A 2 24.96 7.04 -33.68
CA ILE A 2 24.88 7.90 -32.49
C ILE A 2 24.76 7.08 -31.19
N ILE A 3 25.77 7.27 -30.34
CA ILE A 3 25.79 7.53 -28.88
C ILE A 3 24.75 6.82 -27.98
N ILE A 4 25.32 6.08 -27.02
CA ILE A 4 24.70 5.32 -25.92
C ILE A 4 23.95 6.26 -24.96
N LEU A 5 22.65 6.01 -24.78
CA LEU A 5 21.77 6.71 -23.83
C LEU A 5 21.85 6.02 -22.47
N SER A 6 22.71 6.54 -21.59
CA SER A 6 22.85 6.12 -20.20
C SER A 6 21.59 6.43 -19.39
N MET A 7 20.91 5.42 -18.87
CA MET A 7 19.88 5.58 -17.83
C MET A 7 20.52 6.04 -16.53
N MET A 8 20.48 7.35 -16.27
CA MET A 8 20.77 7.89 -14.95
C MET A 8 19.56 7.64 -14.04
N SER A 9 19.61 6.55 -13.28
CA SER A 9 18.74 6.37 -12.12
C SER A 9 19.14 7.37 -11.05
N ALA A 10 18.47 8.53 -11.01
CA ALA A 10 18.53 9.45 -9.88
C ALA A 10 17.76 8.85 -8.70
N GLY A 11 18.36 7.86 -8.02
CA GLY A 11 17.87 7.31 -6.77
C GLY A 11 18.46 8.03 -5.56
N CYS A 12 18.30 9.35 -5.46
CA CYS A 12 18.59 10.07 -4.21
C CYS A 12 17.31 10.09 -3.37
N GLY A 13 17.12 9.06 -2.54
CA GLY A 13 16.12 9.07 -1.46
C GLY A 13 16.80 9.35 -0.14
N VAL A 14 16.86 10.64 0.23
CA VAL A 14 17.41 11.11 1.51
C VAL A 14 16.57 10.51 2.65
N LEU A 15 17.23 9.80 3.58
CA LEU A 15 16.63 9.29 4.80
C LEU A 15 16.49 10.43 5.83
N GLU A 16 15.74 11.47 5.49
CA GLU A 16 15.32 12.48 6.47
C GLU A 16 14.03 12.00 7.12
N GLY A 17 14.12 11.63 8.40
CA GLY A 17 13.00 11.20 9.25
C GLY A 17 11.99 12.31 9.56
N LYS A 18 11.51 13.03 8.54
CA LYS A 18 10.36 13.91 8.61
C LYS A 18 9.16 13.12 8.12
N PRO A 19 8.07 13.00 8.92
CA PRO A 19 6.84 12.39 8.48
C PRO A 19 6.42 12.98 7.13
N VAL A 20 6.35 12.15 6.09
CA VAL A 20 5.86 12.59 4.78
C VAL A 20 4.36 12.77 4.93
N ALA A 21 3.84 13.93 4.53
CA ALA A 21 2.40 14.13 4.58
C ALA A 21 1.69 13.08 3.71
N PRO A 22 0.60 12.46 4.20
CA PRO A 22 -0.17 11.54 3.38
C PRO A 22 -0.69 12.26 2.11
N PRO A 23 -0.88 11.51 1.02
CA PRO A 23 -1.46 12.04 -0.21
C PRO A 23 -2.82 12.70 0.06
N ALA A 24 -3.21 13.66 -0.79
CA ALA A 24 -4.46 14.39 -0.60
C ALA A 24 -5.66 13.41 -0.58
N PRO A 25 -6.57 13.51 0.40
CA PRO A 25 -7.69 12.58 0.52
C PRO A 25 -8.53 12.59 -0.76
N THR A 26 -8.80 11.40 -1.29
CA THR A 26 -9.76 11.20 -2.39
C THR A 26 -11.09 10.64 -1.89
N GLY A 27 -12.08 10.55 -2.77
CA GLY A 27 -13.34 9.85 -2.46
C GLY A 27 -13.21 8.33 -2.26
N GLN A 28 -12.02 7.77 -2.46
CA GLN A 28 -11.66 6.37 -2.23
C GLN A 28 -10.46 6.31 -1.27
N ALA A 29 -10.35 5.21 -0.54
CA ALA A 29 -9.24 4.91 0.34
C ALA A 29 -7.93 4.81 -0.47
N GLN A 30 -6.87 5.42 0.05
CA GLN A 30 -5.55 5.44 -0.58
C GLN A 30 -4.56 4.57 0.19
N GLU A 31 -3.71 3.86 -0.55
CA GLU A 31 -2.58 3.17 0.06
C GLU A 31 -1.54 4.19 0.51
N ILE A 32 -1.01 4.01 1.72
CA ILE A 32 0.04 4.85 2.28
C ILE A 32 1.21 4.01 2.78
N SER A 33 2.39 4.61 2.75
CA SER A 33 3.58 4.04 3.36
C SER A 33 3.62 4.28 4.87
N ARG A 34 4.45 3.52 5.58
CA ARG A 34 4.58 3.61 7.05
C ARG A 34 4.92 5.03 7.54
N ASP A 35 5.76 5.74 6.81
CA ASP A 35 6.19 7.10 7.08
C ASP A 35 5.07 8.14 6.98
N GLN A 36 3.99 7.81 6.26
CA GLN A 36 2.81 8.67 6.07
C GLN A 36 1.70 8.41 7.10
N ALA A 37 1.79 7.29 7.84
CA ALA A 37 0.80 6.92 8.85
C ALA A 37 0.95 7.68 10.18
N GLY A 38 2.07 8.40 10.39
CA GLY A 38 2.46 8.93 11.70
C GLY A 38 1.50 9.93 12.35
N THR A 39 0.65 10.60 11.57
CA THR A 39 -0.36 11.57 12.06
C THR A 39 -1.79 11.06 11.98
N LEU A 40 -2.00 9.84 11.47
CA LEU A 40 -3.33 9.30 11.19
C LEU A 40 -3.87 8.47 12.35
N THR A 41 -5.19 8.44 12.48
CA THR A 41 -5.83 7.63 13.54
C THR A 41 -6.16 6.25 12.99
N MET A 42 -5.58 5.21 13.59
CA MET A 42 -5.93 3.82 13.26
C MET A 42 -7.38 3.53 13.65
N ILE A 43 -8.17 3.05 12.69
CA ILE A 43 -9.59 2.69 12.90
C ILE A 43 -9.86 1.20 12.86
N GLY A 44 -8.89 0.39 12.42
CA GLY A 44 -9.02 -1.06 12.43
C GLY A 44 -8.02 -1.77 11.55
N ARG A 45 -8.21 -3.08 11.42
CA ARG A 45 -7.45 -3.94 10.51
C ARG A 45 -8.41 -4.72 9.61
N VAL A 46 -7.89 -5.10 8.46
CA VAL A 46 -8.54 -5.97 7.48
C VAL A 46 -7.53 -6.99 6.98
N SER A 47 -8.05 -8.14 6.56
CA SER A 47 -7.30 -9.18 5.89
C SER A 47 -8.05 -9.63 4.65
N ALA A 48 -7.31 -10.09 3.65
CA ALA A 48 -7.83 -10.70 2.44
C ALA A 48 -7.11 -12.02 2.21
N LEU A 49 -7.85 -12.98 1.66
CA LEU A 49 -7.31 -14.27 1.24
C LEU A 49 -7.93 -14.60 -0.11
N GLU A 50 -7.17 -14.41 -1.18
CA GLU A 50 -7.67 -14.51 -2.55
C GLU A 50 -6.92 -15.60 -3.31
N ARG A 51 -7.62 -16.30 -4.20
CA ARG A 51 -7.01 -17.23 -5.15
C ARG A 51 -6.68 -16.49 -6.44
N GLY A 52 -5.44 -16.57 -6.89
CA GLY A 52 -4.99 -15.93 -8.12
C GLY A 52 -3.63 -15.28 -7.93
N SER A 53 -3.62 -13.95 -7.94
CA SER A 53 -2.43 -13.11 -7.93
C SER A 53 -2.35 -12.27 -6.64
N PRO A 54 -1.16 -11.73 -6.30
CA PRO A 54 -1.04 -10.79 -5.19
C PRO A 54 -1.93 -9.55 -5.36
N MET A 55 -2.13 -9.11 -6.62
CA MET A 55 -2.96 -7.95 -6.95
C MET A 55 -4.43 -8.15 -6.58
N ASP A 56 -4.95 -9.37 -6.69
CA ASP A 56 -6.33 -9.68 -6.28
C ASP A 56 -6.51 -9.47 -4.77
N ALA A 57 -5.51 -9.88 -3.98
CA ALA A 57 -5.52 -9.67 -2.53
C ALA A 57 -5.42 -8.17 -2.16
N GLU A 58 -4.59 -7.40 -2.88
CA GLU A 58 -4.50 -5.94 -2.73
C GLU A 58 -5.82 -5.23 -3.08
N ASP A 59 -6.46 -5.63 -4.18
CA ASP A 59 -7.74 -5.10 -4.63
C ASP A 59 -8.87 -5.41 -3.63
N SER A 60 -8.86 -6.61 -3.05
CA SER A 60 -9.78 -7.02 -1.98
C SER A 60 -9.60 -6.15 -0.73
N ILE A 61 -8.35 -5.86 -0.32
CA ILE A 61 -8.05 -4.92 0.77
C ILE A 61 -8.58 -3.52 0.45
N ARG A 62 -8.33 -3.01 -0.75
CA ARG A 62 -8.80 -1.68 -1.18
C ARG A 62 -10.33 -1.60 -1.15
N ALA A 63 -11.03 -2.61 -1.64
CA ALA A 63 -12.48 -2.70 -1.59
C ALA A 63 -13.01 -2.70 -0.14
N GLN A 64 -12.37 -3.45 0.76
CA GLN A 64 -12.72 -3.45 2.18
C GLN A 64 -12.48 -2.09 2.86
N ALA A 65 -11.37 -1.42 2.53
CA ALA A 65 -11.05 -0.08 3.02
C ALA A 65 -12.11 0.95 2.57
N ASN A 66 -12.50 0.90 1.29
CA ASN A 66 -13.56 1.74 0.72
C ASN A 66 -14.92 1.47 1.38
N ALA A 67 -15.29 0.20 1.56
CA ALA A 67 -16.55 -0.19 2.20
C ALA A 67 -16.65 0.32 3.64
N ARG A 68 -15.51 0.42 4.33
CA ARG A 68 -15.39 0.96 5.70
C ARG A 68 -15.20 2.48 5.73
N ARG A 69 -15.18 3.14 4.57
CA ARG A 69 -14.92 4.58 4.42
C ARG A 69 -13.61 5.02 5.10
N ALA A 70 -12.60 4.16 5.06
CA ALA A 70 -11.26 4.54 5.48
C ALA A 70 -10.72 5.62 4.52
N GLY A 71 -10.07 6.64 5.05
CA GLY A 71 -9.38 7.64 4.21
C GLY A 71 -8.11 7.05 3.62
N TYR A 72 -7.42 6.24 4.42
CA TYR A 72 -6.15 5.60 4.04
C TYR A 72 -6.09 4.17 4.54
N TYR A 73 -5.27 3.35 3.89
CA TYR A 73 -4.90 2.03 4.35
C TYR A 73 -3.41 1.80 4.14
N GLN A 74 -2.80 0.98 4.99
CA GLN A 74 -1.42 0.55 4.86
C GLN A 74 -1.39 -0.96 4.78
N ILE A 75 -0.93 -1.51 3.66
CA ILE A 75 -0.64 -2.94 3.55
C ILE A 75 0.64 -3.21 4.35
N ILE A 76 0.54 -4.12 5.30
CA ILE A 76 1.64 -4.49 6.21
C ILE A 76 2.12 -5.92 5.97
N MET A 77 1.36 -6.71 5.23
CA MET A 77 1.72 -8.04 4.80
C MET A 77 1.05 -8.34 3.46
N LEU A 78 1.83 -8.89 2.53
CA LEU A 78 1.36 -9.48 1.29
C LEU A 78 2.26 -10.69 1.01
N SER A 79 1.70 -11.89 1.05
CA SER A 79 2.47 -13.12 0.89
C SER A 79 1.60 -14.23 0.33
N GLU A 80 2.20 -15.11 -0.47
CA GLU A 80 1.56 -16.36 -0.85
C GLU A 80 1.41 -17.26 0.39
N ASP A 81 0.24 -17.89 0.54
CA ASP A 81 -0.04 -18.86 1.60
C ASP A 81 0.63 -20.21 1.27
N PHE A 82 0.60 -21.17 2.18
CA PHE A 82 1.18 -22.50 1.96
C PHE A 82 0.60 -23.21 0.73
N SER A 83 -0.66 -22.91 0.39
CA SER A 83 -1.31 -23.43 -0.81
C SER A 83 -0.97 -22.54 -2.02
N PRO A 84 -0.30 -23.07 -3.05
CA PRO A 84 0.05 -22.29 -4.23
C PRO A 84 -1.15 -21.62 -4.89
N GLY A 85 -0.94 -20.39 -5.33
CA GLY A 85 -1.96 -19.54 -5.93
C GLY A 85 -2.99 -19.00 -4.95
N ILE A 86 -2.77 -19.10 -3.63
CA ILE A 86 -3.54 -18.39 -2.61
C ILE A 86 -2.68 -17.27 -2.04
N TRP A 87 -3.14 -16.04 -2.12
CA TRP A 87 -2.46 -14.84 -1.63
C TRP A 87 -3.18 -14.28 -0.41
N ARG A 88 -2.40 -13.99 0.63
CA ARG A 88 -2.87 -13.34 1.84
C ARG A 88 -2.35 -11.91 1.88
N ALA A 89 -3.25 -10.97 2.16
CA ALA A 89 -2.89 -9.60 2.48
C ALA A 89 -3.45 -9.19 3.84
N GLU A 90 -2.72 -8.35 4.56
CA GLU A 90 -3.20 -7.66 5.76
C GLU A 90 -2.93 -6.17 5.65
N ALA A 91 -3.91 -5.37 6.07
CA ALA A 91 -3.77 -3.93 6.12
C ALA A 91 -4.35 -3.30 7.38
N ILE A 92 -3.77 -2.17 7.75
CA ILE A 92 -4.28 -1.26 8.78
C ILE A 92 -5.08 -0.17 8.07
N LEU A 93 -6.25 0.15 8.62
CA LEU A 93 -7.10 1.23 8.13
C LEU A 93 -6.93 2.48 8.99
N TYR A 94 -6.97 3.63 8.34
CA TYR A 94 -6.79 4.93 8.96
C TYR A 94 -7.89 5.92 8.54
N ARG A 95 -8.11 6.90 9.41
CA ARG A 95 -8.91 8.11 9.15
C ARG A 95 -8.11 9.37 9.47
#